data_AF-A0A7S3BII1-F1
#
_entry.id   AF-A0A7S3BII1-F1
#
_cell.length_a   1.000
_cell.length_b   1.000
_cell.length_c   1.000
_cell.angle_alpha   90.00
_cell.angle_beta   90.00
_cell.angle_gamma   90.00
#
_symmetry.space_group_name_H-M   'P 1'
#
loop_
_entity.id
_entity.type
_entity.pdbx_description
1 polymer ?
#
loop_
_entity_poly.entity_id
_entity_poly.type
_entity_poly.pdbx_seq_one_letter_code
_entity_poly.pdbx_strand_id
1 'polypeptide(L)'
;IYCRGFRRIYRRVAAKRMATRIQAAVRAMGPRRQLLKHTEGVRRAREETRLAELAAKEAARKAKAAAIIEALARGTAQRKLYREELRREAEARRAELESEMASRMQGLARGAMGRKVFAKLKAAELAKRQAALEAASATRLAASARGAAGRRVYREMVAVAAAERRRIELEVKTPSALVLQAWWRVVRSEGVLRRWRVAVERFTGSHRRLMKEMAEMRKRYDASAGDGQEELTEDQKFLRMDFQNRAGNKRDVAPPLKKEVGRKFEMWIALKVGLGEVEEGAETTAFSGFQIFSARSAVLKKAGVYFKQFFSRPENVDENRDSDGNYLVPRSWKHFDAILDYMRDGAVVLPTAYTPKTYDNRKSSTEEEELLEFLRDADFYGLKDLVDAAMPRLLNVMYSQNPALLAHLKARGLLG
;
A
#
# COMPACT_ATOMS: atom_id res chain seq x y z
N ILE A 1 -0.23 123.58 -58.15
CA ILE A 1 0.12 124.22 -56.85
C ILE A 1 -0.33 123.38 -55.60
N TYR A 2 -1.12 122.31 -55.75
CA TYR A 2 -1.74 121.61 -54.61
C TYR A 2 -1.07 120.35 -54.03
N CYS A 3 0.20 120.01 -54.35
CA CYS A 3 0.78 118.73 -53.90
C CYS A 3 2.07 118.83 -53.05
N ARG A 4 2.51 120.02 -52.64
CA ARG A 4 3.72 120.16 -51.80
C ARG A 4 3.46 120.13 -50.27
N GLY A 5 2.23 120.41 -49.82
CA GLY A 5 1.87 120.40 -48.39
C GLY A 5 1.71 118.99 -47.77
N PHE A 6 1.07 118.06 -48.49
CA PHE A 6 0.75 116.72 -47.97
C PHE A 6 1.99 115.83 -47.72
N ARG A 7 3.06 115.98 -48.52
CA ARG A 7 4.31 115.22 -48.33
C ARG A 7 5.01 115.54 -46.99
N ARG A 8 4.92 116.79 -46.49
CA ARG A 8 5.53 117.16 -45.21
C ARG A 8 4.75 116.59 -44.02
N ILE A 9 3.42 116.53 -44.11
CA ILE A 9 2.57 115.97 -43.06
C ILE A 9 2.72 114.44 -43.02
N TYR A 10 2.71 113.76 -44.17
CA TYR A 10 2.91 112.31 -44.23
C TYR A 10 4.29 111.87 -43.70
N ARG A 11 5.36 112.62 -44.00
CA ARG A 11 6.70 112.35 -43.43
C ARG A 11 6.75 112.54 -41.91
N ARG A 12 6.07 113.54 -41.34
CA ARG A 12 6.00 113.73 -39.88
C ARG A 12 5.19 112.64 -39.19
N VAL A 13 4.07 112.21 -39.78
CA VAL A 13 3.24 111.13 -39.23
C VAL A 13 3.95 109.78 -39.35
N ALA A 14 4.61 109.50 -40.49
CA ALA A 14 5.43 108.30 -40.67
C ALA A 14 6.63 108.27 -39.72
N ALA A 15 7.35 109.39 -39.54
CA ALA A 15 8.44 109.49 -38.58
C ALA A 15 7.97 109.31 -37.13
N LYS A 16 6.81 109.86 -36.74
CA LYS A 16 6.23 109.64 -35.40
C LYS A 16 5.76 108.19 -35.18
N ARG A 17 5.17 107.55 -36.19
CA ARG A 17 4.80 106.12 -36.15
C ARG A 17 6.04 105.21 -36.10
N MET A 18 7.11 105.58 -36.78
CA MET A 18 8.37 104.86 -36.76
C MET A 18 9.07 105.04 -35.40
N ALA A 19 9.08 106.25 -34.84
CA ALA A 19 9.61 106.54 -33.51
C ALA A 19 8.86 105.80 -32.40
N THR A 20 7.52 105.73 -32.47
CA THR A 20 6.71 104.95 -31.51
C THR A 20 6.93 103.45 -31.65
N ARG A 21 7.10 102.93 -32.88
CA ARG A 21 7.50 101.52 -33.10
C ARG A 21 8.90 101.23 -32.57
N ILE A 22 9.85 102.13 -32.74
CA ILE A 22 11.22 102.00 -32.19
C ILE A 22 11.19 102.08 -30.66
N GLN A 23 10.44 103.00 -30.06
CA GLN A 23 10.29 103.10 -28.60
C GLN A 23 9.58 101.88 -28.01
N ALA A 24 8.55 101.35 -28.68
CA ALA A 24 7.89 100.11 -28.27
C ALA A 24 8.84 98.91 -28.39
N ALA A 25 9.65 98.82 -29.45
CA ALA A 25 10.67 97.79 -29.61
C ALA A 25 11.76 97.88 -28.52
N VAL A 26 12.24 99.08 -28.20
CA VAL A 26 13.23 99.32 -27.13
C VAL A 26 12.65 98.95 -25.75
N ARG A 27 11.40 99.33 -25.47
CA ARG A 27 10.71 98.92 -24.22
C ARG A 27 10.48 97.41 -24.14
N ALA A 28 10.26 96.74 -25.27
CA ALA A 28 10.12 95.28 -25.34
C ALA A 28 11.46 94.52 -25.26
N MET A 29 12.60 95.16 -25.55
CA MET A 29 13.91 94.51 -25.50
C MET A 29 14.36 94.12 -24.09
N GLY A 30 14.01 94.90 -23.07
CA GLY A 30 14.32 94.60 -21.66
C GLY A 30 13.67 93.29 -21.18
N PRO A 31 12.32 93.18 -21.23
CA PRO A 31 11.59 91.96 -20.88
C PRO A 31 12.00 90.77 -21.74
N ARG A 32 12.26 90.97 -23.04
CA ARG A 32 12.72 89.89 -23.93
C ARG A 32 14.10 89.34 -23.53
N ARG A 33 15.05 90.19 -23.12
CA ARG A 33 16.35 89.74 -22.60
C ARG A 33 16.21 88.97 -21.28
N GLN A 34 15.32 89.41 -20.39
CA GLN A 34 15.04 88.69 -19.13
C GLN A 34 14.40 87.32 -19.40
N LEU A 35 13.44 87.26 -20.32
CA LEU A 35 12.83 86.00 -20.75
C LEU A 35 13.87 85.04 -21.33
N LEU A 36 14.76 85.53 -22.21
CA LEU A 36 15.82 84.70 -22.79
C LEU A 36 16.77 84.14 -21.71
N LYS A 37 17.22 84.97 -20.77
CA LYS A 37 18.02 84.51 -19.62
C LYS A 37 17.29 83.47 -18.78
N HIS A 38 16.01 83.66 -18.54
CA HIS A 38 15.20 82.69 -17.80
C HIS A 38 15.07 81.37 -18.58
N THR A 39 14.82 81.42 -19.89
CA THR A 39 14.72 80.21 -20.73
C THR A 39 16.06 79.46 -20.84
N GLU A 40 17.19 80.17 -20.86
CA GLU A 40 18.53 79.55 -20.81
C GLU A 40 18.78 78.88 -19.45
N GLY A 41 18.37 79.52 -18.35
CA GLY A 41 18.44 78.94 -17.01
C GLY A 41 17.62 77.65 -16.89
N VAL A 42 16.38 77.67 -17.38
CA VAL A 42 15.51 76.47 -17.39
C VAL A 42 16.11 75.36 -18.28
N ARG A 43 16.71 75.71 -19.42
CA ARG A 43 17.36 74.73 -20.29
C ARG A 43 18.58 74.10 -19.62
N ARG A 44 19.45 74.89 -18.97
CA ARG A 44 20.61 74.38 -18.23
C ARG A 44 20.18 73.47 -17.08
N ALA A 45 19.17 73.88 -16.30
CA ALA A 45 18.64 73.04 -15.23
C ALA A 45 18.09 71.69 -15.75
N ARG A 46 17.42 71.68 -16.92
CA ARG A 46 16.95 70.43 -17.55
C ARG A 46 18.08 69.58 -18.11
N GLU A 47 19.14 70.18 -18.62
CA GLU A 47 20.32 69.46 -19.10
C GLU A 47 21.09 68.83 -17.91
N GLU A 48 21.23 69.56 -16.80
CA GLU A 48 21.81 69.05 -15.56
C GLU A 48 21.01 67.89 -14.95
N THR A 49 19.68 68.01 -14.87
CA THR A 49 18.84 66.90 -14.39
C THR A 49 18.92 65.69 -15.31
N ARG A 50 18.97 65.88 -16.64
CA ARG A 50 19.11 64.79 -17.60
C ARG A 50 20.46 64.09 -17.46
N LEU A 51 21.54 64.83 -17.25
CA LEU A 51 22.87 64.25 -16.99
C LEU A 51 22.90 63.49 -15.67
N ALA A 52 22.30 64.02 -14.61
CA ALA A 52 22.17 63.34 -13.32
C ALA A 52 21.35 62.04 -13.44
N GLU A 53 20.25 62.05 -14.19
CA GLU A 53 19.46 60.84 -14.47
C GLU A 53 20.24 59.79 -15.25
N LEU A 54 21.04 60.20 -16.25
CA LEU A 54 21.88 59.28 -17.01
C LEU A 54 22.96 58.66 -16.12
N ALA A 55 23.62 59.46 -15.28
CA ALA A 55 24.61 58.97 -14.31
C ALA A 55 23.97 57.99 -13.31
N ALA A 56 22.76 58.29 -12.80
CA ALA A 56 22.03 57.39 -11.91
C ALA A 56 21.66 56.07 -12.61
N LYS A 57 21.23 56.13 -13.88
CA LYS A 57 20.93 54.92 -14.69
C LYS A 57 22.17 54.07 -14.93
N GLU A 58 23.33 54.69 -15.18
CA GLU A 58 24.59 53.96 -15.32
C GLU A 58 25.05 53.33 -14.01
N ALA A 59 24.96 54.06 -12.89
CA ALA A 59 25.24 53.52 -11.57
C ALA A 59 24.35 52.31 -11.23
N ALA A 60 23.04 52.39 -11.53
CA ALA A 60 22.11 51.30 -11.35
C ALA A 60 22.45 50.08 -12.23
N ARG A 61 22.86 50.29 -13.49
CA ARG A 61 23.31 49.21 -14.38
C ARG A 61 24.57 48.53 -13.85
N LYS A 62 25.54 49.30 -13.36
CA LYS A 62 26.78 48.76 -12.76
C LYS A 62 26.49 47.97 -11.49
N ALA A 63 25.63 48.48 -10.61
CA ALA A 63 25.20 47.77 -9.41
C ALA A 63 24.49 46.45 -9.74
N LYS A 64 23.60 46.46 -10.74
CA LYS A 64 22.91 45.23 -11.20
C LYS A 64 23.90 44.21 -11.78
N ALA A 65 24.88 44.67 -12.57
CA ALA A 65 25.92 43.79 -13.11
C ALA A 65 26.78 43.16 -11.99
N ALA A 66 27.20 43.95 -10.99
CA ALA A 66 27.94 43.45 -9.84
C ALA A 66 27.15 42.39 -9.06
N ALA A 67 25.86 42.63 -8.80
CA ALA A 67 24.99 41.66 -8.12
C ALA A 67 24.86 40.34 -8.88
N ILE A 68 24.77 40.38 -10.22
CA ILE A 68 24.74 39.17 -11.06
C ILE A 68 26.06 38.41 -10.97
N ILE A 69 27.20 39.10 -11.03
CA ILE A 69 28.52 38.48 -10.93
C ILE A 69 28.69 37.80 -9.57
N GLU A 70 28.30 38.45 -8.48
CA GLU A 70 28.33 37.84 -7.15
C GLU A 70 27.43 36.61 -7.04
N ALA A 71 26.21 36.68 -7.57
CA ALA A 71 25.29 35.54 -7.57
C ALA A 71 25.87 34.35 -8.35
N LEU A 72 26.49 34.60 -9.50
CA LEU A 72 27.18 33.57 -10.28
C LEU A 72 28.37 32.98 -9.51
N ALA A 73 29.19 33.82 -8.86
CA ALA A 73 30.32 33.38 -8.05
C ALA A 73 29.86 32.46 -6.90
N ARG A 74 28.84 32.88 -6.13
CA ARG A 74 28.23 32.06 -5.07
C ARG A 74 27.70 30.73 -5.60
N GLY A 75 26.99 30.77 -6.73
CA GLY A 75 26.48 29.56 -7.38
C GLY A 75 27.58 28.60 -7.85
N THR A 76 28.71 29.12 -8.35
CA THR A 76 29.87 28.27 -8.71
C THR A 76 30.55 27.65 -7.49
N ALA A 77 30.67 28.39 -6.39
CA ALA A 77 31.23 27.87 -5.14
C ALA A 77 30.36 26.75 -4.55
N GLN A 78 29.03 26.95 -4.48
CA GLN A 78 28.09 25.93 -4.02
C GLN A 78 28.13 24.67 -4.89
N ARG A 79 28.22 24.80 -6.21
CA ARG A 79 28.36 23.64 -7.10
C ARG A 79 29.68 22.89 -6.90
N LYS A 80 30.76 23.56 -6.53
CA LYS A 80 32.03 22.89 -6.20
C LYS A 80 31.91 22.11 -4.89
N LEU A 81 31.38 22.74 -3.84
CA LEU A 81 31.14 22.07 -2.55
C LEU A 81 30.24 20.84 -2.71
N TYR A 82 29.13 20.98 -3.43
CA TYR A 82 28.23 19.86 -3.69
C TYR A 82 28.89 18.70 -4.47
N ARG A 83 29.79 19.01 -5.41
CA ARG A 83 30.56 17.97 -6.13
C ARG A 83 31.57 17.26 -5.21
N GLU A 84 32.15 17.97 -4.25
CA GLU A 84 33.05 17.38 -3.26
C GLU A 84 32.30 16.50 -2.26
N GLU A 85 31.13 16.94 -1.81
CA GLU A 85 30.22 16.14 -0.97
C GLU A 85 29.78 14.86 -1.69
N LEU A 86 29.34 14.95 -2.95
CA LEU A 86 29.01 13.78 -3.76
C LEU A 86 30.19 12.81 -3.92
N ARG A 87 31.42 13.31 -4.04
CA ARG A 87 32.62 12.47 -4.11
C ARG A 87 32.86 11.75 -2.78
N ARG A 88 32.74 12.46 -1.65
CA ARG A 88 32.88 11.87 -0.30
C ARG A 88 31.82 10.81 -0.05
N GLU A 89 30.56 11.06 -0.41
CA GLU A 89 29.49 10.07 -0.30
C GLU A 89 29.74 8.84 -1.19
N ALA A 90 30.23 9.04 -2.42
CA ALA A 90 30.55 7.95 -3.32
C ALA A 90 31.72 7.09 -2.80
N GLU A 91 32.74 7.72 -2.21
CA GLU A 91 33.86 7.02 -1.57
C GLU A 91 33.41 6.25 -0.32
N ALA A 92 32.57 6.86 0.53
CA ALA A 92 31.99 6.19 1.69
C ALA A 92 31.17 4.96 1.31
N ARG A 93 30.31 5.07 0.28
CA ARG A 93 29.53 3.93 -0.22
C ARG A 93 30.40 2.82 -0.80
N ARG A 94 31.52 3.16 -1.46
CA ARG A 94 32.48 2.16 -1.94
C ARG A 94 33.12 1.40 -0.77
N ALA A 95 33.54 2.10 0.28
CA ALA A 95 34.10 1.48 1.48
C ALA A 95 33.07 0.58 2.20
N GLU A 96 31.81 1.00 2.29
CA GLU A 96 30.72 0.17 2.82
C GLU A 96 30.54 -1.12 2.00
N LEU A 97 30.46 -1.02 0.67
CA LEU A 97 30.33 -2.18 -0.21
C LEU A 97 31.53 -3.14 -0.10
N GLU A 98 32.74 -2.61 0.02
CA GLU A 98 33.95 -3.42 0.26
C GLU A 98 33.87 -4.16 1.60
N SER A 99 33.40 -3.49 2.66
CA SER A 99 33.21 -4.11 3.98
C SER A 99 32.12 -5.19 3.98
N GLU A 100 31.02 -4.97 3.24
CA GLU A 100 29.95 -5.95 3.08
C GLU A 100 30.43 -7.16 2.28
N MET A 101 31.16 -6.93 1.18
CA MET A 101 31.74 -8.02 0.38
C MET A 101 32.74 -8.84 1.19
N ALA A 102 33.59 -8.20 1.99
CA ALA A 102 34.51 -8.90 2.89
C ALA A 102 33.75 -9.76 3.92
N SER A 103 32.68 -9.21 4.52
CA SER A 103 31.83 -9.93 5.48
C SER A 103 31.12 -11.12 4.84
N ARG A 104 30.58 -10.97 3.62
CA ARG A 104 29.96 -12.05 2.85
C ARG A 104 30.97 -13.15 2.52
N MET A 105 32.18 -12.78 2.08
CA MET A 105 33.25 -13.74 1.80
C MET A 105 33.68 -14.53 3.04
N GLN A 106 33.79 -13.87 4.20
CA GLN A 106 34.04 -14.55 5.47
C GLN A 106 32.90 -15.51 5.85
N GLY A 107 31.64 -15.09 5.66
CA GLY A 107 30.47 -15.94 5.88
C GLY A 107 30.46 -17.19 4.99
N LEU A 108 30.78 -17.04 3.70
CA LEU A 108 30.90 -18.16 2.76
C LEU A 108 32.02 -19.11 3.15
N ALA A 109 33.18 -18.60 3.56
CA ALA A 109 34.31 -19.41 4.02
C ALA A 109 33.95 -20.22 5.28
N ARG A 110 33.33 -19.58 6.28
CA ARG A 110 32.84 -20.26 7.49
C ARG A 110 31.78 -21.32 7.16
N GLY A 111 30.84 -21.00 6.26
CA GLY A 111 29.83 -21.94 5.79
C GLY A 111 30.41 -23.15 5.07
N ALA A 112 31.44 -22.95 4.23
CA ALA A 112 32.14 -24.04 3.55
C ALA A 112 32.88 -24.95 4.53
N MET A 113 33.54 -24.39 5.54
CA MET A 113 34.18 -25.15 6.61
C MET A 113 33.17 -25.92 7.46
N GLY A 114 32.06 -25.28 7.84
CA GLY A 114 30.96 -25.92 8.57
C GLY A 114 30.36 -27.10 7.81
N ARG A 115 30.13 -26.97 6.50
CA ARG A 115 29.65 -28.07 5.64
C ARG A 115 30.62 -29.25 5.60
N LYS A 116 31.94 -29.00 5.54
CA LYS A 116 32.96 -30.07 5.59
C LYS A 116 32.95 -30.80 6.93
N VAL A 117 32.83 -30.08 8.05
CA VAL A 117 32.75 -30.67 9.39
C VAL A 117 31.46 -31.49 9.54
N PHE A 118 30.32 -30.94 9.11
CA PHE A 118 29.04 -31.64 9.15
C PHE A 118 29.03 -32.90 8.29
N ALA A 119 29.61 -32.84 7.07
CA ALA A 119 29.74 -34.02 6.22
C ALA A 119 30.56 -35.13 6.89
N LYS A 120 31.66 -34.79 7.58
CA LYS A 120 32.46 -35.76 8.35
C LYS A 120 31.67 -36.36 9.51
N LEU A 121 30.93 -35.53 10.27
CA LEU A 121 30.10 -36.01 11.37
C LEU A 121 28.97 -36.93 10.88
N LYS A 122 28.29 -36.55 9.79
CA LYS A 122 27.21 -37.34 9.19
C LYS A 122 27.73 -38.65 8.59
N ALA A 123 28.92 -38.65 7.98
CA ALA A 123 29.57 -39.88 7.51
C ALA A 123 29.90 -40.82 8.69
N ALA A 124 30.41 -40.28 9.80
CA ALA A 124 30.66 -41.06 11.01
C ALA A 124 29.36 -41.62 11.64
N GLU A 125 28.27 -40.85 11.62
CA GLU A 125 26.96 -41.30 12.10
C GLU A 125 26.37 -42.40 11.21
N LEU A 126 26.48 -42.26 9.89
CA LEU A 126 26.04 -43.29 8.94
C LEU A 126 26.83 -44.59 9.13
N ALA A 127 28.14 -44.51 9.35
CA ALA A 127 28.97 -45.67 9.66
C ALA A 127 28.53 -46.36 10.97
N LYS A 128 28.21 -45.58 12.03
CA LYS A 128 27.64 -46.13 13.27
C LYS A 128 26.29 -46.81 13.05
N ARG A 129 25.42 -46.23 12.23
CA ARG A 129 24.11 -46.81 11.90
C ARG A 129 24.25 -48.10 11.09
N GLN A 130 25.19 -48.15 10.13
CA GLN A 130 25.48 -49.36 9.38
C GLN A 130 26.02 -50.48 10.29
N ALA A 131 26.98 -50.19 11.17
CA ALA A 131 27.46 -51.15 12.16
C ALA A 131 26.35 -51.65 13.11
N ALA A 132 25.45 -50.75 13.54
CA ALA A 132 24.30 -51.12 14.36
C ALA A 132 23.28 -51.98 13.60
N LEU A 133 23.05 -51.70 12.31
CA LEU A 133 22.19 -52.52 11.46
C LEU A 133 22.78 -53.90 11.20
N GLU A 134 24.09 -54.00 10.98
CA GLU A 134 24.80 -55.28 10.83
C GLU A 134 24.71 -56.11 12.13
N ALA A 135 24.97 -55.50 13.29
CA ALA A 135 24.80 -56.15 14.59
C ALA A 135 23.34 -56.59 14.83
N ALA A 136 22.37 -55.74 14.50
CA ALA A 136 20.95 -56.07 14.61
C ALA A 136 20.54 -57.19 13.66
N SER A 137 21.08 -57.22 12.43
CA SER A 137 20.82 -58.27 11.45
C SER A 137 21.39 -59.62 11.88
N ALA A 138 22.60 -59.64 12.45
CA ALA A 138 23.21 -60.83 13.05
C ALA A 138 22.36 -61.36 14.24
N THR A 139 21.88 -60.44 15.07
CA THR A 139 21.01 -60.79 16.22
C THR A 139 19.65 -61.31 15.75
N ARG A 140 19.07 -60.72 14.70
CA ARG A 140 17.80 -61.17 14.10
C ARG A 140 17.93 -62.51 13.40
N LEU A 141 19.04 -62.80 12.72
CA LEU A 141 19.30 -64.11 12.14
C LEU A 141 19.43 -65.19 13.23
N ALA A 142 20.14 -64.90 14.32
CA ALA A 142 20.24 -65.80 15.47
C ALA A 142 18.90 -66.01 16.22
N ALA A 143 18.05 -64.98 16.28
CA ALA A 143 16.70 -65.06 16.85
C ALA A 143 15.70 -65.76 15.91
N SER A 144 15.84 -65.57 14.58
CA SER A 144 15.02 -66.23 13.57
C SER A 144 15.26 -67.73 13.54
N ALA A 145 16.52 -68.16 13.66
CA ALA A 145 16.89 -69.57 13.78
C ALA A 145 16.25 -70.22 15.03
N ARG A 146 16.27 -69.53 16.18
CA ARG A 146 15.59 -69.98 17.42
C ARG A 146 14.06 -69.96 17.30
N GLY A 147 13.51 -68.96 16.62
CA GLY A 147 12.08 -68.81 16.39
C GLY A 147 11.51 -69.78 15.36
N ALA A 148 12.29 -70.25 14.38
CA ALA A 148 11.82 -71.23 13.39
C ALA A 148 11.51 -72.59 14.03
N ALA A 149 12.29 -73.02 15.03
CA ALA A 149 12.01 -74.21 15.82
C ALA A 149 10.77 -74.05 16.72
N GLY A 150 10.62 -72.90 17.39
CA GLY A 150 9.43 -72.60 18.22
C GLY A 150 8.14 -72.39 17.42
N ARG A 151 8.23 -71.86 16.19
CA ARG A 151 7.06 -71.59 15.32
C ARG A 151 6.46 -72.83 14.66
N ARG A 152 7.12 -73.99 14.68
CA ARG A 152 6.47 -75.26 14.31
C ARG A 152 5.56 -75.73 15.44
N VAL A 153 6.10 -75.79 16.66
CA VAL A 153 5.36 -76.19 17.87
C VAL A 153 4.21 -75.21 18.20
N TYR A 154 4.45 -73.90 18.05
CA TYR A 154 3.42 -72.89 18.31
C TYR A 154 2.33 -72.84 17.23
N ARG A 155 2.63 -73.17 15.97
CA ARG A 155 1.60 -73.24 14.91
C ARG A 155 0.63 -74.40 15.16
N GLU A 156 1.13 -75.53 15.67
CA GLU A 156 0.30 -76.67 16.07
C GLU A 156 -0.54 -76.33 17.31
N MET A 157 0.04 -75.69 18.33
CA MET A 157 -0.72 -75.23 19.51
C MET A 157 -1.76 -74.15 19.18
N VAL A 158 -1.44 -73.19 18.30
CA VAL A 158 -2.36 -72.09 17.95
C VAL A 158 -3.46 -72.56 17.01
N ALA A 159 -3.23 -73.53 16.14
CA ALA A 159 -4.30 -74.13 15.35
C ALA A 159 -5.36 -74.79 16.26
N VAL A 160 -4.91 -75.48 17.32
CA VAL A 160 -5.78 -76.08 18.34
C VAL A 160 -6.49 -75.01 19.18
N ALA A 161 -5.76 -74.01 19.67
CA ALA A 161 -6.34 -72.94 20.49
C ALA A 161 -7.25 -71.97 19.69
N ALA A 162 -7.03 -71.78 18.39
CA ALA A 162 -7.89 -70.96 17.54
C ALA A 162 -9.21 -71.66 17.21
N ALA A 163 -9.22 -73.00 17.13
CA ALA A 163 -10.44 -73.79 17.04
C ALA A 163 -11.27 -73.67 18.34
N GLU A 164 -10.62 -73.72 19.51
CA GLU A 164 -11.28 -73.49 20.81
C GLU A 164 -11.76 -72.05 21.02
N ARG A 165 -10.98 -71.04 20.63
CA ARG A 165 -11.37 -69.63 20.74
C ARG A 165 -12.54 -69.26 19.82
N ARG A 166 -12.65 -69.86 18.63
CA ARG A 166 -13.82 -69.64 17.76
C ARG A 166 -15.11 -70.22 18.36
N ARG A 167 -15.00 -71.32 19.13
CA ARG A 167 -16.11 -71.90 19.88
C ARG A 167 -16.52 -71.02 21.06
N ILE A 168 -15.55 -70.52 21.83
CA ILE A 168 -15.78 -69.64 22.98
C ILE A 168 -16.24 -68.23 22.54
N GLU A 169 -15.72 -67.68 21.44
CA GLU A 169 -16.16 -66.38 20.91
C GLU A 169 -17.61 -66.41 20.43
N LEU A 170 -18.09 -67.53 19.87
CA LEU A 170 -19.50 -67.68 19.51
C LEU A 170 -20.40 -67.79 20.75
N GLU A 171 -19.92 -68.43 21.82
CA GLU A 171 -20.66 -68.55 23.09
C GLU A 171 -20.67 -67.22 23.88
N VAL A 172 -19.61 -66.40 23.81
CA VAL A 172 -19.48 -65.13 24.56
C VAL A 172 -20.03 -63.92 23.79
N LYS A 173 -19.95 -63.88 22.46
CA LYS A 173 -20.41 -62.72 21.67
C LYS A 173 -21.93 -62.68 21.48
N THR A 174 -22.62 -63.82 21.63
CA THR A 174 -24.09 -63.89 21.50
C THR A 174 -24.80 -63.10 22.62
N PRO A 175 -24.39 -63.18 23.91
CA PRO A 175 -24.86 -62.28 24.96
C PRO A 175 -24.48 -60.80 24.73
N SER A 176 -23.25 -60.51 24.28
CA SER A 176 -22.80 -59.13 24.05
C SER A 176 -23.54 -58.43 22.90
N ALA A 177 -23.95 -59.17 21.86
CA ALA A 177 -24.80 -58.67 20.79
C ALA A 177 -26.22 -58.32 21.28
N LEU A 178 -26.75 -59.07 22.25
CA LEU A 178 -28.03 -58.77 22.91
C LEU A 178 -27.93 -57.56 23.86
N VAL A 179 -26.80 -57.38 24.56
CA VAL A 179 -26.51 -56.17 25.36
C VAL A 179 -26.36 -54.94 24.46
N LEU A 180 -25.73 -55.06 23.29
CA LEU A 180 -25.68 -54.00 22.28
C LEU A 180 -27.07 -53.65 21.72
N GLN A 181 -27.94 -54.63 21.47
CA GLN A 181 -29.34 -54.39 21.11
C GLN A 181 -30.15 -53.72 22.23
N ALA A 182 -29.93 -54.10 23.49
CA ALA A 182 -30.55 -53.47 24.65
C ALA A 182 -30.05 -52.03 24.88
N TRP A 183 -28.75 -51.80 24.72
CA TRP A 183 -28.14 -50.47 24.75
C TRP A 183 -28.68 -49.57 23.63
N TRP A 184 -28.85 -50.12 22.42
CA TRP A 184 -29.45 -49.39 21.29
C TRP A 184 -30.91 -48.99 21.53
N ARG A 185 -31.68 -49.80 22.29
CA ARG A 185 -33.04 -49.44 22.73
C ARG A 185 -33.04 -48.33 23.79
N VAL A 186 -32.05 -48.31 24.70
CA VAL A 186 -31.88 -47.25 25.71
C VAL A 186 -31.42 -45.92 25.07
N VAL A 187 -30.52 -45.97 24.09
CA VAL A 187 -30.06 -44.79 23.32
C VAL A 187 -31.17 -44.19 22.46
N ARG A 188 -32.17 -44.99 22.07
CA ARG A 188 -33.39 -44.52 21.38
C ARG A 188 -34.43 -43.86 22.28
N SER A 189 -34.25 -43.86 23.60
CA SER A 189 -35.12 -43.06 24.48
C SER A 189 -35.04 -41.58 24.07
N GLU A 190 -36.20 -40.93 23.99
CA GLU A 190 -36.32 -39.56 23.48
C GLU A 190 -35.40 -38.58 24.23
N GLY A 191 -35.13 -38.82 25.52
CA GLY A 191 -34.19 -38.03 26.33
C GLY A 191 -32.72 -38.20 25.96
N VAL A 192 -32.28 -39.38 25.47
CA VAL A 192 -30.90 -39.57 24.98
C VAL A 192 -30.77 -39.01 23.57
N LEU A 193 -31.77 -39.20 22.70
CA LEU A 193 -31.83 -38.58 21.38
C LEU A 193 -31.89 -37.05 21.47
N ARG A 194 -32.59 -36.48 22.45
CA ARG A 194 -32.62 -35.03 22.69
C ARG A 194 -31.28 -34.52 23.18
N ARG A 195 -30.60 -35.24 24.09
CA ARG A 195 -29.24 -34.89 24.53
C ARG A 195 -28.20 -35.02 23.41
N TRP A 196 -28.31 -36.06 22.59
CA TRP A 196 -27.49 -36.23 21.39
C TRP A 196 -27.79 -35.15 20.36
N ARG A 197 -29.05 -34.80 20.11
CA ARG A 197 -29.43 -33.71 19.22
C ARG A 197 -28.91 -32.38 19.74
N VAL A 198 -29.01 -32.11 21.04
CA VAL A 198 -28.44 -30.91 21.67
C VAL A 198 -26.91 -30.90 21.61
N ALA A 199 -26.25 -32.04 21.79
CA ALA A 199 -24.80 -32.15 21.64
C ALA A 199 -24.38 -31.93 20.18
N VAL A 200 -25.02 -32.61 19.24
CA VAL A 200 -24.81 -32.43 17.79
C VAL A 200 -25.17 -31.02 17.37
N GLU A 201 -26.22 -30.39 17.88
CA GLU A 201 -26.57 -28.98 17.62
C GLU A 201 -25.56 -28.01 18.24
N ARG A 202 -24.98 -28.32 19.40
CA ARG A 202 -23.87 -27.53 19.96
C ARG A 202 -22.62 -27.62 19.06
N PHE A 203 -22.28 -28.82 18.59
CA PHE A 203 -21.11 -29.02 17.71
C PHE A 203 -21.34 -28.53 16.27
N THR A 204 -22.56 -28.66 15.74
CA THR A 204 -22.92 -28.21 14.39
C THR A 204 -23.42 -26.77 14.35
N GLY A 205 -23.69 -26.17 15.51
CA GLY A 205 -24.20 -24.81 15.63
C GLY A 205 -23.15 -23.77 15.24
N SER A 206 -21.91 -23.93 15.69
CA SER A 206 -20.78 -23.12 15.25
C SER A 206 -20.55 -23.23 13.74
N HIS A 207 -20.54 -24.47 13.23
CA HIS A 207 -20.44 -24.75 11.79
C HIS A 207 -21.58 -24.09 10.99
N ARG A 208 -22.84 -24.24 11.41
CA ARG A 208 -24.00 -23.62 10.73
C ARG A 208 -23.93 -22.10 10.75
N ARG A 209 -23.51 -21.50 11.86
CA ARG A 209 -23.31 -20.04 11.96
C ARG A 209 -22.24 -19.57 10.98
N LEU A 210 -21.09 -20.25 10.95
CA LEU A 210 -20.02 -19.93 10.01
C LEU A 210 -20.46 -20.08 8.56
N MET A 211 -21.10 -21.20 8.20
CA MET A 211 -21.58 -21.42 6.83
C MET A 211 -22.64 -20.40 6.43
N LYS A 212 -23.48 -19.96 7.36
CA LYS A 212 -24.46 -18.88 7.13
C LYS A 212 -23.74 -17.54 6.91
N GLU A 213 -22.76 -17.22 7.76
CA GLU A 213 -21.92 -16.02 7.63
C GLU A 213 -21.21 -15.99 6.26
N MET A 214 -20.58 -17.09 5.86
CA MET A 214 -19.92 -17.23 4.55
C MET A 214 -20.90 -17.08 3.37
N ALA A 215 -22.10 -17.65 3.47
CA ALA A 215 -23.13 -17.51 2.43
C ALA A 215 -23.65 -16.06 2.33
N GLU A 216 -23.81 -15.37 3.46
CA GLU A 216 -24.21 -13.96 3.51
C GLU A 216 -23.11 -13.04 2.93
N MET A 217 -21.84 -13.32 3.22
CA MET A 217 -20.69 -12.63 2.60
C MET A 217 -20.73 -12.75 1.07
N ARG A 218 -20.87 -13.98 0.55
CA ARG A 218 -20.95 -14.21 -0.90
C ARG A 218 -22.14 -13.50 -1.54
N LYS A 219 -23.31 -13.55 -0.89
CA LYS A 219 -24.51 -12.87 -1.39
C LYS A 219 -24.34 -11.35 -1.51
N ARG A 220 -23.63 -10.70 -0.57
CA ARG A 220 -23.30 -9.26 -0.64
C ARG A 220 -22.40 -8.94 -1.84
N TYR A 221 -21.46 -9.83 -2.16
CA TYR A 221 -20.61 -9.67 -3.33
C TYR A 221 -21.34 -9.90 -4.65
N ASP A 222 -22.21 -10.90 -4.73
CA ASP A 222 -22.99 -11.15 -5.94
C ASP A 222 -23.99 -10.02 -6.21
N ALA A 223 -24.56 -9.42 -5.16
CA ALA A 223 -25.41 -8.24 -5.28
C ALA A 223 -24.64 -6.99 -5.76
N SER A 224 -23.46 -6.73 -5.19
CA SER A 224 -22.62 -5.57 -5.57
C SER A 224 -21.98 -5.71 -6.95
N ALA A 225 -21.81 -6.94 -7.47
CA ALA A 225 -21.39 -7.17 -8.85
C ALA A 225 -22.49 -6.80 -9.87
N GLY A 226 -23.77 -6.78 -9.46
CA GLY A 226 -24.91 -6.44 -10.30
C GLY A 226 -25.10 -4.93 -10.54
N ASP A 227 -24.84 -4.10 -9.53
CA ASP A 227 -25.07 -2.64 -9.60
C ASP A 227 -23.97 -1.87 -10.37
N GLY A 228 -22.96 -2.57 -10.89
CA GLY A 228 -21.83 -1.97 -11.65
C GLY A 228 -22.01 -1.95 -13.16
N GLN A 229 -23.07 -2.57 -13.68
CA GLN A 229 -23.51 -2.36 -15.07
C GLN A 229 -24.81 -1.55 -15.04
N GLU A 230 -24.73 -0.29 -14.62
CA GLU A 230 -25.57 0.70 -15.29
C GLU A 230 -25.31 0.51 -16.79
N GLU A 231 -26.31 0.05 -17.53
CA GLU A 231 -26.28 0.12 -18.98
C GLU A 231 -25.98 1.57 -19.32
N LEU A 232 -24.74 1.84 -19.72
CA LEU A 232 -24.31 3.14 -20.21
C LEU A 232 -25.44 3.63 -21.14
N THR A 233 -26.00 4.80 -20.82
CA THR A 233 -26.97 5.49 -21.67
C THR A 233 -26.43 5.56 -23.10
N GLU A 234 -27.28 5.54 -24.13
CA GLU A 234 -26.82 5.52 -25.53
C GLU A 234 -25.77 6.62 -25.82
N ASP A 235 -25.90 7.78 -25.16
CA ASP A 235 -24.96 8.90 -25.20
C ASP A 235 -23.58 8.58 -24.60
N GLN A 236 -23.51 7.73 -23.58
CA GLN A 236 -22.24 7.26 -22.98
C GLN A 236 -21.65 6.06 -23.72
N LYS A 237 -22.47 5.25 -24.40
CA LYS A 237 -22.00 4.20 -25.33
C LYS A 237 -21.27 4.81 -26.53
N PHE A 238 -21.71 5.99 -27.00
CA PHE A 238 -21.04 6.74 -28.07
C PHE A 238 -19.57 7.06 -27.74
N LEU A 239 -19.25 7.46 -26.50
CA LEU A 239 -17.89 7.78 -26.06
C LEU A 239 -16.93 6.57 -26.01
N ARG A 240 -17.45 5.33 -26.04
CA ARG A 240 -16.63 4.10 -26.08
C ARG A 240 -16.38 3.58 -27.50
N MET A 241 -17.24 3.89 -28.46
CA MET A 241 -17.13 3.37 -29.83
C MET A 241 -15.92 3.92 -30.60
N ASP A 242 -15.41 5.11 -30.24
CA ASP A 242 -14.28 5.72 -30.96
C ASP A 242 -12.89 5.17 -30.58
N PHE A 243 -12.77 4.36 -29.51
CA PHE A 243 -11.48 3.82 -29.08
C PHE A 243 -11.18 2.40 -29.58
N GLN A 244 -12.19 1.62 -29.99
CA GLN A 244 -11.97 0.23 -30.42
C GLN A 244 -11.72 0.07 -31.93
N ASN A 245 -12.06 1.06 -32.76
CA ASN A 245 -11.84 0.98 -34.22
C ASN A 245 -10.45 1.46 -34.69
N ARG A 246 -9.52 1.77 -33.78
CA ARG A 246 -8.15 2.23 -34.14
C ARG A 246 -7.06 1.14 -34.12
N ALA A 247 -7.42 -0.12 -33.84
CA ALA A 247 -6.46 -1.23 -33.83
C ALA A 247 -6.17 -1.84 -35.23
N GLY A 248 -6.80 -1.34 -36.30
CA GLY A 248 -6.82 -2.00 -37.60
C GLY A 248 -6.33 -1.19 -38.79
N ASN A 249 -5.38 -0.27 -38.66
CA ASN A 249 -4.64 0.24 -39.84
C ASN A 249 -3.28 0.82 -39.46
N LYS A 250 -2.23 0.03 -39.67
CA LYS A 250 -0.84 0.49 -39.73
C LYS A 250 -0.66 1.31 -41.00
N ARG A 251 -0.68 2.64 -40.88
CA ARG A 251 0.02 3.53 -41.81
C ARG A 251 0.83 4.52 -40.99
N ASP A 252 2.08 4.67 -41.42
CA ASP A 252 3.15 5.44 -40.80
C ASP A 252 2.77 6.92 -40.65
N VAL A 253 2.17 7.27 -39.53
CA VAL A 253 2.00 8.67 -39.11
C VAL A 253 2.70 8.81 -37.77
N ALA A 254 3.67 9.72 -37.74
CA ALA A 254 4.51 10.02 -36.59
C ALA A 254 3.68 10.16 -35.29
N PRO A 255 4.17 9.62 -34.15
CA PRO A 255 3.41 9.63 -32.91
C PRO A 255 3.16 11.08 -32.46
N PRO A 256 1.91 11.48 -32.20
CA PRO A 256 1.65 12.78 -31.60
C PRO A 256 2.28 12.77 -30.20
N LEU A 257 3.05 13.82 -29.92
CA LEU A 257 3.69 14.08 -28.63
C LEU A 257 2.70 13.77 -27.50
N LYS A 258 3.03 12.77 -26.68
CA LYS A 258 2.30 12.43 -25.46
C LYS A 258 2.17 13.72 -24.64
N LYS A 259 0.98 14.30 -24.60
CA LYS A 259 0.65 15.31 -23.58
C LYS A 259 0.90 14.65 -22.24
N GLU A 260 1.92 15.13 -21.53
CA GLU A 260 2.17 14.77 -20.14
C GLU A 260 0.91 15.14 -19.36
N VAL A 261 0.05 14.15 -19.12
CA VAL A 261 -1.05 14.26 -18.17
C VAL A 261 -0.36 14.55 -16.86
N GLY A 262 -0.46 15.81 -16.41
CA GLY A 262 0.22 16.30 -15.22
C GLY A 262 0.03 15.28 -14.10
N ARG A 263 1.16 14.82 -13.53
CA ARG A 263 1.16 13.94 -12.36
C ARG A 263 0.38 14.66 -11.27
N LYS A 264 -0.92 14.36 -11.14
CA LYS A 264 -1.73 14.84 -10.02
C LYS A 264 -1.02 14.32 -8.78
N PHE A 265 -0.52 15.25 -7.97
CA PHE A 265 0.09 14.88 -6.69
C PHE A 265 -0.95 14.09 -5.89
N GLU A 266 -0.66 12.81 -5.65
CA GLU A 266 -1.54 11.94 -4.89
C GLU A 266 -1.35 12.27 -3.40
N MET A 267 -2.44 12.70 -2.76
CA MET A 267 -2.44 13.03 -1.35
C MET A 267 -2.25 11.75 -0.51
N TRP A 268 -1.29 11.81 0.42
CA TRP A 268 -1.10 10.81 1.47
C TRP A 268 -2.13 11.01 2.57
N ILE A 269 -2.69 9.91 3.04
CA ILE A 269 -3.70 9.87 4.10
C ILE A 269 -3.19 8.97 5.22
N ALA A 270 -3.32 9.46 6.46
CA ALA A 270 -3.10 8.66 7.66
C ALA A 270 -4.43 8.07 8.16
N LEU A 271 -4.45 6.77 8.40
CA LEU A 271 -5.57 5.98 8.91
C LEU A 271 -5.22 5.52 10.32
N LYS A 272 -6.04 5.85 11.30
CA LYS A 272 -5.95 5.36 12.66
C LYS A 272 -6.92 4.19 12.81
N VAL A 273 -6.40 2.98 12.65
CA VAL A 273 -7.17 1.74 12.67
C VAL A 273 -7.09 1.15 14.07
N GLY A 274 -8.25 0.91 14.68
CA GLY A 274 -8.32 0.33 16.01
C GLY A 274 -9.75 0.23 16.51
N LEU A 275 -9.96 -0.72 17.41
CA LEU A 275 -11.12 -0.68 18.29
C LEU A 275 -10.69 0.24 19.44
N GLY A 276 -11.44 1.32 19.66
CA GLY A 276 -11.11 2.34 20.65
C GLY A 276 -10.97 1.80 22.07
N GLU A 277 -10.68 2.67 23.02
CA GLU A 277 -10.55 2.28 24.44
C GLU A 277 -11.78 1.47 24.83
N VAL A 278 -11.56 0.18 25.07
CA VAL A 278 -12.60 -0.71 25.55
C VAL A 278 -12.81 -0.32 27.01
N GLU A 279 -14.07 -0.07 27.39
CA GLU A 279 -14.45 0.34 28.74
C GLU A 279 -13.71 -0.48 29.81
N GLU A 280 -13.26 0.20 30.88
CA GLU A 280 -12.52 -0.39 32.01
C GLU A 280 -13.22 -1.65 32.52
N GLY A 281 -12.72 -2.83 32.14
CA GLY A 281 -13.28 -4.11 32.56
C GLY A 281 -13.33 -5.20 31.48
N ALA A 282 -13.19 -4.86 30.20
CA ALA A 282 -12.98 -5.87 29.17
C ALA A 282 -11.52 -6.35 29.17
N GLU A 283 -11.31 -7.66 29.07
CA GLU A 283 -9.96 -8.23 28.90
C GLU A 283 -9.26 -7.50 27.73
N THR A 284 -8.18 -6.79 28.02
CA THR A 284 -7.33 -6.12 27.04
C THR A 284 -6.70 -7.18 26.14
N THR A 285 -7.43 -7.55 25.09
CA THR A 285 -6.85 -8.35 24.00
C THR A 285 -5.63 -7.58 23.48
N ALA A 286 -4.53 -8.26 23.14
CA ALA A 286 -3.27 -7.60 22.75
C ALA A 286 -3.34 -6.68 21.52
N PHE A 287 -4.52 -6.57 20.90
CA PHE A 287 -4.86 -5.69 19.78
C PHE A 287 -5.87 -4.60 20.16
N SER A 288 -6.15 -4.41 21.45
CA SER A 288 -6.91 -3.26 21.96
C SER A 288 -6.06 -2.00 21.81
N GLY A 289 -6.56 -1.02 21.07
CA GLY A 289 -5.85 0.23 20.79
C GLY A 289 -5.82 0.57 19.31
N PHE A 290 -5.10 1.63 19.00
CA PHE A 290 -5.00 2.19 17.66
C PHE A 290 -3.61 2.02 17.09
N GLN A 291 -3.53 1.69 15.81
CA GLN A 291 -2.30 1.77 15.02
C GLN A 291 -2.52 2.71 13.84
N ILE A 292 -1.52 3.56 13.59
CA ILE A 292 -1.55 4.52 12.48
C ILE A 292 -0.89 3.90 11.26
N PHE A 293 -1.62 3.90 10.15
CA PHE A 293 -1.16 3.45 8.84
C PHE A 293 -1.18 4.62 7.87
N SER A 294 -0.24 4.65 6.93
CA SER A 294 -0.19 5.68 5.89
C SER A 294 -0.35 5.06 4.51
N ALA A 295 -1.24 5.64 3.71
CA ALA A 295 -1.54 5.16 2.37
C ALA A 295 -1.93 6.29 1.43
N ARG A 296 -1.83 6.04 0.13
CA ARG A 296 -2.29 7.01 -0.88
C ARG A 296 -3.81 6.95 -1.00
N SER A 297 -4.44 8.12 -1.07
CA SER A 297 -5.89 8.24 -1.28
C SER A 297 -6.40 7.48 -2.51
N ALA A 298 -5.62 7.48 -3.60
CA ALA A 298 -5.95 6.75 -4.83
C ALA A 298 -6.01 5.22 -4.62
N VAL A 299 -5.09 4.68 -3.82
CA VAL A 299 -5.04 3.25 -3.49
C VAL A 299 -6.29 2.83 -2.73
N LEU A 300 -6.65 3.58 -1.68
CA LEU A 300 -7.83 3.30 -0.86
C LEU A 300 -9.14 3.44 -1.65
N LYS A 301 -9.26 4.45 -2.52
CA LYS A 301 -10.47 4.65 -3.34
C LYS A 301 -10.64 3.59 -4.43
N LYS A 302 -9.53 3.03 -4.91
CA LYS A 302 -9.53 1.96 -5.92
C LYS A 302 -9.82 0.61 -5.29
N ALA A 303 -9.37 0.38 -4.06
CA ALA A 303 -9.43 -0.91 -3.40
C ALA A 303 -10.66 -1.02 -2.48
N GLY A 304 -11.59 -1.89 -2.88
CA GLY A 304 -12.73 -2.27 -2.05
C GLY A 304 -13.91 -1.29 -2.08
N VAL A 305 -15.00 -1.73 -1.46
CA VAL A 305 -16.27 -1.00 -1.43
C VAL A 305 -16.28 0.02 -0.28
N TYR A 306 -15.72 -0.36 0.87
CA TYR A 306 -15.77 0.45 2.09
C TYR A 306 -15.11 1.82 1.91
N PHE A 307 -13.82 1.87 1.54
CA PHE A 307 -13.10 3.15 1.44
C PHE A 307 -13.64 4.02 0.30
N LYS A 308 -14.11 3.41 -0.78
CA LYS A 308 -14.81 4.13 -1.85
C LYS A 308 -16.05 4.85 -1.31
N GLN A 309 -16.90 4.16 -0.54
CA GLN A 309 -18.08 4.76 0.08
C GLN A 309 -17.71 5.77 1.17
N PHE A 310 -16.72 5.43 2.00
CA PHE A 310 -16.22 6.26 3.09
C PHE A 310 -15.78 7.64 2.58
N PHE A 311 -14.94 7.69 1.55
CA PHE A 311 -14.46 8.95 0.97
C PHE A 311 -15.44 9.61 -0.01
N SER A 312 -16.55 8.95 -0.36
CA SER A 312 -17.59 9.57 -1.20
C SER A 312 -18.58 10.40 -0.38
N ARG A 313 -18.73 10.11 0.92
CA ARG A 313 -19.60 10.87 1.81
C ARG A 313 -18.81 12.01 2.47
N PRO A 314 -19.24 13.28 2.33
CA PRO A 314 -18.53 14.41 2.94
C PRO A 314 -18.55 14.35 4.48
N GLU A 315 -19.64 13.86 5.08
CA GLU A 315 -19.81 13.69 6.54
C GLU A 315 -18.66 12.85 7.15
N ASN A 316 -18.32 11.74 6.51
CA ASN A 316 -17.23 10.87 6.96
C ASN A 316 -15.84 11.52 6.84
N VAL A 317 -15.68 12.48 5.93
CA VAL A 317 -14.39 13.12 5.70
C VAL A 317 -14.05 14.09 6.83
N ASP A 318 -15.08 14.74 7.39
CA ASP A 318 -14.92 15.77 8.42
C ASP A 318 -15.14 15.23 9.84
N GLU A 319 -16.09 14.31 10.07
CA GLU A 319 -16.44 13.82 11.41
C GLU A 319 -15.56 12.66 11.90
N ASN A 320 -15.07 11.81 10.99
CA ASN A 320 -14.26 10.63 11.37
C ASN A 320 -12.75 10.95 11.37
N ARG A 321 -12.36 12.13 11.86
CA ARG A 321 -10.95 12.50 12.05
C ARG A 321 -10.65 12.72 13.53
N ASP A 322 -9.47 12.28 13.96
CA ASP A 322 -8.96 12.64 15.28
C ASP A 322 -8.38 14.07 15.29
N SER A 323 -7.98 14.55 16.47
CA SER A 323 -7.35 15.86 16.66
C SER A 323 -6.09 16.06 15.81
N ASP A 324 -5.43 14.98 15.41
CA ASP A 324 -4.21 14.97 14.63
C ASP A 324 -4.49 14.89 13.11
N GLY A 325 -5.78 14.82 12.73
CA GLY A 325 -6.22 14.74 11.33
C GLY A 325 -6.18 13.34 10.71
N ASN A 326 -5.99 12.29 11.51
CA ASN A 326 -6.01 10.90 11.05
C ASN A 326 -7.46 10.40 10.94
N TYR A 327 -7.77 9.65 9.88
CA TYR A 327 -9.10 9.05 9.74
C TYR A 327 -9.28 7.83 10.63
N LEU A 328 -10.35 7.81 11.40
CA LEU A 328 -10.66 6.72 12.32
C LEU A 328 -11.32 5.56 11.58
N VAL A 329 -10.77 4.35 11.74
CA VAL A 329 -11.35 3.11 11.22
C VAL A 329 -11.61 2.17 12.41
N PRO A 330 -12.89 1.92 12.77
CA PRO A 330 -13.25 1.15 13.96
C PRO A 330 -13.13 -0.36 13.72
N ARG A 331 -11.92 -0.84 13.45
CA ARG A 331 -11.59 -2.25 13.17
C ARG A 331 -10.30 -2.66 13.84
N SER A 332 -10.12 -3.97 14.01
CA SER A 332 -8.85 -4.51 14.47
C SER A 332 -7.74 -4.14 13.47
N TRP A 333 -6.61 -3.65 13.99
CA TRP A 333 -5.43 -3.35 13.17
C TRP A 333 -4.59 -4.59 12.87
N LYS A 334 -4.85 -5.71 13.56
CA LYS A 334 -4.06 -6.95 13.51
C LYS A 334 -3.75 -7.45 12.09
N HIS A 335 -4.76 -7.43 11.23
CA HIS A 335 -4.67 -7.91 9.85
C HIS A 335 -4.62 -6.78 8.82
N PHE A 336 -4.68 -5.53 9.28
CA PHE A 336 -4.82 -4.39 8.40
C PHE A 336 -3.58 -4.16 7.53
N ASP A 337 -2.39 -4.52 7.99
CA ASP A 337 -1.16 -4.40 7.22
C ASP A 337 -1.20 -5.26 5.94
N ALA A 338 -1.57 -6.54 6.08
CA ALA A 338 -1.73 -7.45 4.94
C ALA A 338 -2.86 -7.00 3.98
N ILE A 339 -3.94 -6.47 4.53
CA ILE A 339 -5.04 -5.88 3.74
C ILE A 339 -4.55 -4.66 2.98
N LEU A 340 -3.77 -3.79 3.63
CA LEU A 340 -3.27 -2.56 3.03
C LEU A 340 -2.23 -2.85 1.93
N ASP A 341 -1.37 -3.83 2.14
CA ASP A 341 -0.44 -4.29 1.12
C ASP A 341 -1.19 -4.82 -0.10
N TYR A 342 -2.22 -5.66 0.09
CA TYR A 342 -3.10 -6.06 -1.01
C TYR A 342 -3.69 -4.86 -1.78
N MET A 343 -4.12 -3.80 -1.09
CA MET A 343 -4.62 -2.60 -1.78
C MET A 343 -3.52 -1.93 -2.63
N ARG A 344 -2.27 -1.93 -2.15
CA ARG A 344 -1.13 -1.27 -2.81
C ARG A 344 -0.68 -1.99 -4.07
N ASP A 345 -0.47 -3.30 -4.01
CA ASP A 345 0.17 -4.08 -5.07
C ASP A 345 -0.71 -5.20 -5.66
N GLY A 346 -1.86 -5.50 -5.05
CA GLY A 346 -2.73 -6.62 -5.40
C GLY A 346 -2.20 -7.98 -4.96
N ALA A 347 -1.11 -8.02 -4.17
CA ALA A 347 -0.53 -9.26 -3.68
C ALA A 347 -1.35 -9.83 -2.53
N VAL A 348 -1.76 -11.08 -2.66
CA VAL A 348 -2.55 -11.77 -1.64
C VAL A 348 -1.60 -12.48 -0.67
N VAL A 349 -1.44 -11.93 0.52
CA VAL A 349 -0.71 -12.55 1.63
C VAL A 349 -1.70 -12.97 2.71
N LEU A 350 -1.98 -14.27 2.80
CA LEU A 350 -2.89 -14.81 3.79
C LEU A 350 -2.15 -15.07 5.12
N PRO A 351 -2.77 -14.76 6.28
CA PRO A 351 -2.16 -15.01 7.57
C PRO A 351 -1.96 -16.50 7.82
N THR A 352 -0.96 -16.83 8.63
CA THR A 352 -0.65 -18.17 9.12
C THR A 352 -0.86 -18.24 10.62
N ALA A 353 -0.87 -19.45 11.19
CA ALA A 353 -0.88 -19.62 12.65
C ALA A 353 0.20 -18.75 13.32
N TYR A 354 -0.16 -18.14 14.44
CA TYR A 354 0.75 -17.30 15.20
C TYR A 354 1.22 -18.03 16.46
N THR A 355 2.51 -18.34 16.48
CA THR A 355 3.20 -18.85 17.67
C THR A 355 4.01 -17.73 18.30
N PRO A 356 3.68 -17.30 19.54
CA PRO A 356 4.42 -16.24 20.21
C PRO A 356 5.88 -16.63 20.40
N LYS A 357 6.78 -15.67 20.17
CA LYS A 357 8.20 -15.81 20.51
C LYS A 357 8.37 -15.59 22.02
N THR A 358 9.52 -15.98 22.59
CA THR A 358 9.82 -15.96 24.03
C THR A 358 9.52 -14.64 24.75
N TYR A 359 9.46 -13.51 24.04
CA TYR A 359 9.20 -12.18 24.59
C TYR A 359 7.87 -11.55 24.15
N ASP A 360 7.01 -12.30 23.47
CA ASP A 360 5.72 -11.83 23.02
C ASP A 360 4.60 -12.38 23.91
N ASN A 361 3.88 -11.49 24.60
CA ASN A 361 2.81 -11.85 25.53
C ASN A 361 1.49 -12.19 24.84
N ARG A 362 1.45 -12.18 23.50
CA ARG A 362 0.26 -12.55 22.74
C ARG A 362 -0.08 -14.03 22.91
N LYS A 363 -1.37 -14.31 23.09
CA LYS A 363 -1.89 -15.68 23.07
C LYS A 363 -1.58 -16.33 21.72
N SER A 364 -1.15 -17.59 21.72
CA SER A 364 -1.04 -18.34 20.47
C SER A 364 -2.41 -18.50 19.84
N SER A 365 -2.49 -18.28 18.54
CA SER A 365 -3.71 -18.43 17.77
C SER A 365 -3.49 -19.43 16.65
N THR A 366 -4.56 -20.17 16.37
CA THR A 366 -4.58 -21.17 15.31
C THR A 366 -4.70 -20.51 13.94
N GLU A 367 -4.26 -21.20 12.88
CA GLU A 367 -4.43 -20.70 11.50
C GLU A 367 -5.91 -20.47 11.17
N GLU A 368 -6.81 -21.28 11.73
CA GLU A 368 -8.26 -21.12 11.59
C GLU A 368 -8.75 -19.78 12.14
N GLU A 369 -8.36 -19.44 13.38
CA GLU A 369 -8.76 -18.17 14.03
C GLU A 369 -8.23 -16.96 13.26
N GLU A 370 -6.95 -16.98 12.86
CA GLU A 370 -6.32 -15.89 12.09
C GLU A 370 -6.98 -15.69 10.72
N LEU A 371 -7.26 -16.78 10.00
CA LEU A 371 -7.94 -16.71 8.70
C LEU A 371 -9.38 -16.22 8.83
N LEU A 372 -10.07 -16.60 9.90
CA LEU A 372 -11.46 -16.20 10.13
C LEU A 372 -11.56 -14.71 10.49
N GLU A 373 -10.67 -14.19 11.33
CA GLU A 373 -10.56 -12.75 11.61
C GLU A 373 -10.20 -11.96 10.35
N PHE A 374 -9.20 -12.42 9.59
CA PHE A 374 -8.80 -11.80 8.33
C PHE A 374 -9.94 -11.78 7.30
N LEU A 375 -10.70 -12.87 7.18
CA LEU A 375 -11.82 -12.98 6.25
C LEU A 375 -12.94 -12.01 6.61
N ARG A 376 -13.23 -11.81 7.92
CA ARG A 376 -14.18 -10.80 8.39
C ARG A 376 -13.72 -9.38 8.10
N ASP A 377 -12.43 -9.11 8.21
CA ASP A 377 -11.87 -7.80 7.85
C ASP A 377 -11.90 -7.58 6.34
N ALA A 378 -11.50 -8.56 5.53
CA ALA A 378 -11.57 -8.49 4.07
C ALA A 378 -13.00 -8.28 3.58
N ASP A 379 -13.97 -8.96 4.19
CA ASP A 379 -15.41 -8.75 3.95
C ASP A 379 -15.87 -7.34 4.34
N PHE A 380 -15.47 -6.85 5.51
CA PHE A 380 -15.79 -5.49 5.95
C PHE A 380 -15.30 -4.43 4.96
N TYR A 381 -14.08 -4.58 4.42
CA TYR A 381 -13.54 -3.66 3.41
C TYR A 381 -14.13 -3.87 2.00
N GLY A 382 -14.87 -4.97 1.78
CA GLY A 382 -15.44 -5.34 0.49
C GLY A 382 -14.39 -5.78 -0.53
N LEU A 383 -13.38 -6.53 -0.10
CA LEU A 383 -12.27 -7.01 -0.92
C LEU A 383 -12.53 -8.45 -1.39
N LYS A 384 -13.28 -8.57 -2.48
CA LYS A 384 -13.75 -9.86 -3.01
C LYS A 384 -12.61 -10.86 -3.25
N ASP A 385 -11.53 -10.43 -3.92
CA ASP A 385 -10.44 -11.34 -4.28
C ASP A 385 -9.71 -11.91 -3.05
N LEU A 386 -9.61 -11.13 -1.97
CA LEU A 386 -9.07 -11.61 -0.69
C LEU A 386 -10.01 -12.62 -0.03
N VAL A 387 -11.32 -12.38 -0.08
CA VAL A 387 -12.32 -13.33 0.44
C VAL A 387 -12.27 -14.63 -0.36
N ASP A 388 -12.24 -14.55 -1.69
CA ASP A 388 -12.18 -15.71 -2.58
C ASP A 388 -10.87 -16.51 -2.42
N ALA A 389 -9.77 -15.86 -2.02
CA ALA A 389 -8.51 -16.53 -1.70
C ALA A 389 -8.46 -17.11 -0.27
N ALA A 390 -8.98 -16.40 0.72
CA ALA A 390 -8.93 -16.81 2.13
C ALA A 390 -9.93 -17.94 2.43
N MET A 391 -11.12 -17.87 1.83
CA MET A 391 -12.23 -18.79 2.07
C MET A 391 -11.86 -20.26 1.81
N PRO A 392 -11.24 -20.64 0.67
CA PRO A 392 -10.88 -22.03 0.45
C PRO A 392 -9.80 -22.53 1.40
N ARG A 393 -8.87 -21.65 1.78
CA ARG A 393 -7.81 -21.99 2.73
C ARG A 393 -8.40 -22.28 4.11
N LEU A 394 -9.30 -21.43 4.59
CA LEU A 394 -10.00 -21.63 5.87
C LEU A 394 -10.77 -22.96 5.87
N LEU A 395 -11.57 -23.23 4.83
CA LEU A 395 -12.32 -24.48 4.70
C LEU A 395 -11.41 -25.72 4.67
N ASN A 396 -10.27 -25.63 3.97
CA ASN A 396 -9.29 -26.73 3.96
C ASN A 396 -8.67 -26.97 5.33
N VAL A 397 -8.34 -25.92 6.09
CA VAL A 397 -7.80 -26.05 7.46
C VAL A 397 -8.84 -26.72 8.36
N MET A 398 -10.08 -26.21 8.37
CA MET A 398 -11.16 -26.70 9.22
C MET A 398 -11.57 -28.15 8.92
N TYR A 399 -11.65 -28.54 7.65
CA TYR A 399 -12.15 -29.86 7.24
C TYR A 399 -11.07 -30.77 6.68
N SER A 400 -9.80 -30.48 6.94
CA SER A 400 -8.66 -31.32 6.52
C SER A 400 -8.81 -32.79 6.93
N GLN A 401 -9.46 -33.04 8.06
CA GLN A 401 -9.71 -34.39 8.59
C GLN A 401 -10.93 -35.08 7.97
N ASN A 402 -11.77 -34.38 7.21
CA ASN A 402 -13.00 -34.91 6.62
C ASN A 402 -13.04 -34.69 5.08
N PRO A 403 -12.42 -35.61 4.30
CA PRO A 403 -12.31 -35.46 2.84
C PRO A 403 -13.67 -35.53 2.13
N ALA A 404 -14.65 -36.25 2.68
CA ALA A 404 -15.99 -36.34 2.12
C ALA A 404 -16.71 -34.98 2.17
N LEU A 405 -16.56 -34.25 3.28
CA LEU A 405 -17.12 -32.92 3.42
C LEU A 405 -16.45 -31.91 2.49
N LEU A 406 -15.12 -31.96 2.35
CA LEU A 406 -14.39 -31.14 1.37
C LEU A 406 -14.87 -31.41 -0.06
N ALA A 407 -15.10 -32.68 -0.44
CA ALA A 407 -15.64 -33.03 -1.74
C ALA A 407 -17.04 -32.43 -1.97
N HIS A 408 -17.92 -32.47 -0.96
CA HIS A 408 -19.23 -31.82 -1.03
C HIS A 408 -19.15 -30.29 -1.15
N LEU A 409 -18.21 -29.65 -0.44
CA LEU A 409 -18.00 -28.20 -0.52
C LEU A 409 -17.45 -27.79 -1.91
N LYS A 410 -16.55 -28.58 -2.50
CA LYS A 410 -16.10 -28.43 -3.90
C LYS A 410 -17.25 -28.56 -4.88
N ALA A 411 -18.09 -29.58 -4.73
CA ALA A 411 -19.26 -29.79 -5.59
C ALA A 411 -20.27 -28.63 -5.54
N ARG A 412 -20.31 -27.86 -4.43
CA ARG A 412 -21.12 -26.64 -4.29
C ARG A 412 -20.42 -25.36 -4.73
N GLY A 413 -19.20 -25.43 -5.25
CA GLY A 413 -18.42 -24.27 -5.72
C GLY A 413 -18.06 -23.30 -4.59
N LEU A 414 -17.83 -23.82 -3.37
CA LEU A 414 -17.29 -23.05 -2.24
C LEU A 414 -15.77 -23.19 -2.12
N LEU A 415 -15.22 -24.23 -2.72
CA LEU A 415 -13.80 -24.46 -2.91
C LEU A 415 -13.57 -24.35 -4.43
N GLY A 416 -12.80 -23.34 -4.84
CA GLY A 416 -12.51 -23.04 -6.25
C GLY A 416 -11.85 -24.17 -7.01
#